data_AF-A0A7X0EWZ7-F1
#
_entry.id   AF-A0A7X0EWZ7-F1
#
_cell.length_a   1.000
_cell.length_b   1.000
_cell.length_c   1.000
_cell.angle_alpha   90.00
_cell.angle_beta   90.00
_cell.angle_gamma   90.00
#
_symmetry.space_group_name_H-M   'P 1'
#
loop_
_entity.id
_entity.type
_entity.pdbx_description
1 polymer ?
#
loop_
_entity_poly.entity_id
_entity_poly.type
_entity_poly.pdbx_seq_one_letter_code
_entity_poly.pdbx_strand_id
1 'polypeptide(L)'
;MLRALFACMYFGGLRPGEAAGLRHDDCLLPNKGWGLLTLQKTRSESIKRYTDSGERHDERGLKHRDVKTTRVVPIPPELVAILREHIEQHGVAEDGRLFRTRTGAVFSGSTISKGWKEARAFALTPDQVASPLAARPYDLRHAAVSLWLNAGVHAPEAAERAGHGVDVLLKVYAKCIDGQREVANGRILEALSQ
;
A
#
# COMPACT_ATOMS: atom_id res chain seq x y z
N MET A 1 -0.62 -13.99 -9.24
CA MET A 1 -0.20 -12.62 -9.59
C MET A 1 -0.90 -11.49 -8.80
N LEU A 2 -2.22 -11.26 -8.91
CA LEU A 2 -2.84 -10.09 -8.24
C LEU A 2 -2.86 -10.16 -6.70
N ARG A 3 -2.85 -11.37 -6.10
CA ARG A 3 -2.75 -11.56 -4.64
C ARG A 3 -1.58 -10.80 -4.03
N ALA A 4 -0.38 -10.99 -4.56
CA ALA A 4 0.82 -10.34 -4.03
C ALA A 4 0.81 -8.82 -4.26
N LEU A 5 0.19 -8.34 -5.35
CA LEU A 5 -0.02 -6.91 -5.59
C LEU A 5 -0.92 -6.30 -4.51
N PHE A 6 -2.05 -6.91 -4.20
CA PHE A 6 -2.94 -6.45 -3.13
C PHE A 6 -2.29 -6.59 -1.74
N ALA A 7 -1.49 -7.64 -1.52
CA ALA A 7 -0.74 -7.82 -0.29
C ALA A 7 0.26 -6.67 -0.06
N CYS A 8 0.96 -6.18 -1.11
CA CYS A 8 1.79 -4.99 -1.01
C CYS A 8 1.01 -3.76 -0.55
N MET A 9 -0.20 -3.58 -1.08
CA MET A 9 -1.05 -2.45 -0.71
C MET A 9 -1.55 -2.54 0.74
N TYR A 10 -1.88 -3.74 1.21
CA TYR A 10 -2.40 -3.97 2.55
C TYR A 10 -1.33 -4.02 3.64
N PHE A 11 -0.25 -4.78 3.44
CA PHE A 11 0.79 -4.93 4.47
C PHE A 11 1.84 -3.82 4.41
N GLY A 12 2.16 -3.32 3.21
CA GLY A 12 3.16 -2.26 3.00
C GLY A 12 2.54 -0.87 2.82
N GLY A 13 1.21 -0.75 2.76
CA GLY A 13 0.56 0.54 2.52
C GLY A 13 0.90 1.14 1.15
N LEU A 14 1.28 0.36 0.15
CA LEU A 14 1.65 0.90 -1.18
C LEU A 14 0.45 1.53 -1.88
N ARG A 15 0.69 2.62 -2.62
CA ARG A 15 -0.28 3.11 -3.62
C ARG A 15 -0.40 2.09 -4.75
N PRO A 16 -1.55 2.01 -5.47
CA PRO A 16 -1.71 1.10 -6.60
C PRO A 16 -0.59 1.21 -7.64
N GLY A 17 -0.15 2.44 -7.96
CA GLY A 17 0.95 2.68 -8.90
C GLY A 17 2.32 2.25 -8.38
N GLU A 18 2.59 2.43 -7.08
CA GLU A 18 3.83 1.94 -6.45
C GLU A 18 3.86 0.42 -6.47
N ALA A 19 2.74 -0.23 -6.12
CA ALA A 19 2.63 -1.69 -6.14
C ALA A 19 2.82 -2.23 -7.56
N ALA A 20 2.10 -1.69 -8.55
CA ALA A 20 2.22 -2.13 -9.95
C ALA A 20 3.62 -1.91 -10.56
N GLY A 21 4.35 -0.90 -10.07
CA GLY A 21 5.71 -0.57 -10.52
C GLY A 21 6.83 -1.25 -9.73
N LEU A 22 6.52 -2.02 -8.67
CA LEU A 22 7.52 -2.58 -7.76
C LEU A 22 8.49 -3.53 -8.48
N ARG A 23 9.79 -3.31 -8.30
CA ARG A 23 10.85 -4.12 -8.90
C ARG A 23 11.50 -5.03 -7.87
N HIS A 24 12.09 -6.11 -8.35
CA HIS A 24 12.86 -7.04 -7.52
C HIS A 24 13.99 -6.35 -6.76
N ASP A 25 14.74 -5.47 -7.43
CA ASP A 25 15.89 -4.77 -6.83
C ASP A 25 15.48 -3.73 -5.78
N ASP A 26 14.19 -3.35 -5.74
CA ASP A 26 13.63 -2.49 -4.71
C ASP A 26 13.28 -3.26 -3.42
N CYS A 27 13.44 -4.60 -3.41
CA CYS A 27 12.95 -5.48 -2.35
C CYS A 27 14.10 -6.18 -1.61
N LEU A 28 14.18 -5.98 -0.28
CA LEU A 28 14.94 -6.83 0.62
C LEU A 28 14.02 -7.89 1.21
N LEU A 29 14.14 -9.14 0.76
CA LEU A 29 13.25 -10.25 1.11
C LEU A 29 14.02 -11.39 1.84
N PRO A 30 14.35 -11.23 3.13
CA PRO A 30 15.09 -12.24 3.87
C PRO A 30 14.30 -13.55 3.99
N ASN A 31 14.99 -14.66 4.25
CA ASN A 31 14.34 -15.97 4.44
C ASN A 31 13.44 -16.02 5.69
N LYS A 32 13.72 -15.19 6.70
CA LYS A 32 12.96 -15.06 7.95
C LYS A 32 12.97 -13.61 8.42
N GLY A 33 11.88 -13.17 9.05
CA GLY A 33 11.78 -11.85 9.66
C GLY A 33 11.31 -10.76 8.69
N TRP A 34 11.56 -9.52 9.09
CA TRP A 34 11.10 -8.33 8.39
C TRP A 34 11.92 -8.05 7.14
N GLY A 35 11.24 -7.65 6.06
CA GLY A 35 11.87 -7.17 4.84
C GLY A 35 11.79 -5.64 4.72
N LEU A 36 12.32 -5.12 3.63
CA LEU A 36 12.24 -3.70 3.28
C LEU A 36 11.81 -3.54 1.81
N LEU A 37 10.98 -2.53 1.54
CA LEU A 37 10.72 -2.04 0.19
C LEU A 37 11.25 -0.61 0.05
N THR A 38 12.00 -0.34 -1.01
CA THR A 38 12.47 1.01 -1.35
C THR A 38 11.59 1.58 -2.44
N LEU A 39 10.77 2.56 -2.12
CA LEU A 39 9.76 3.10 -3.03
C LEU A 39 10.18 4.50 -3.49
N GLN A 40 10.19 4.72 -4.81
CA GLN A 40 10.37 6.07 -5.35
C GLN A 40 9.12 6.89 -5.04
N LYS A 41 9.28 7.98 -4.28
CA LYS A 41 8.22 8.95 -4.04
C LYS A 41 8.00 9.68 -5.36
N THR A 42 7.04 9.19 -6.14
CA THR A 42 6.44 10.03 -7.16
C THR A 42 5.80 11.19 -6.41
N ARG A 43 6.33 12.41 -6.59
CA ARG A 43 5.51 13.61 -6.35
C ARG A 43 4.22 13.37 -7.10
N SER A 44 3.10 13.67 -6.43
CA SER A 44 1.75 13.37 -6.88
C SER A 44 1.42 14.06 -8.20
N GLU A 45 2.00 13.60 -9.30
CA GLU A 45 1.47 13.81 -10.62
C GLU A 45 0.41 12.74 -10.80
N SER A 46 -0.84 13.16 -10.61
CA SER A 46 -2.03 12.48 -11.12
C SER A 46 -2.54 11.28 -10.31
N ILE A 47 -3.31 11.59 -9.25
CA ILE A 47 -4.51 10.81 -8.88
C ILE A 47 -5.50 10.69 -10.08
N LYS A 48 -5.29 11.45 -11.17
CA LYS A 48 -6.13 11.47 -12.37
C LYS A 48 -6.13 10.19 -13.22
N ARG A 49 -5.25 9.22 -12.99
CA ARG A 49 -5.29 7.92 -13.71
C ARG A 49 -6.04 6.81 -12.96
N TYR A 50 -6.56 7.09 -11.76
CA TYR A 50 -7.37 6.15 -10.98
C TYR A 50 -8.70 6.75 -10.50
N THR A 51 -9.12 7.86 -11.12
CA THR A 51 -10.48 8.38 -11.01
C THR A 51 -11.30 7.85 -12.17
N ASP A 52 -12.35 7.10 -11.86
CA ASP A 52 -13.40 6.70 -12.81
C ASP A 52 -14.30 7.93 -13.11
N SER A 53 -13.70 8.96 -13.69
CA SER A 53 -14.38 10.15 -14.20
C SER A 53 -13.90 10.36 -15.62
N GLY A 54 -14.73 9.95 -16.57
CA GLY A 54 -14.45 9.90 -18.00
C GLY A 54 -14.30 11.26 -18.67
N GLU A 55 -13.25 12.01 -18.35
CA GLU A 55 -12.81 13.14 -19.16
C GLU A 55 -11.31 13.06 -19.45
N ARG A 56 -10.98 13.09 -20.75
CA ARG A 56 -9.62 13.30 -21.26
C ARG A 56 -9.35 14.80 -21.24
N HIS A 57 -8.25 15.23 -20.61
CA HIS A 57 -7.62 16.48 -21.01
C HIS A 57 -6.12 16.52 -20.76
N ASP A 58 -5.50 17.31 -21.63
CA ASP A 58 -4.15 17.31 -22.18
C ASP A 58 -2.94 17.38 -21.24
N GLU A 59 -1.85 16.87 -21.81
CA GLU A 59 -0.47 17.23 -21.54
C GLU A 59 -0.27 18.75 -21.49
N ARG A 60 0.28 19.25 -20.37
CA ARG A 60 1.09 20.47 -20.35
C ARG A 60 1.79 20.59 -19.00
N GLY A 61 3.12 20.71 -19.05
CA GLY A 61 3.90 21.18 -17.91
C GLY A 61 5.12 20.35 -17.53
N LEU A 62 5.93 19.92 -18.51
CA LEU A 62 7.30 19.51 -18.24
C LEU A 62 8.08 20.72 -17.68
N LYS A 63 8.27 20.79 -16.35
CA LYS A 63 9.34 21.52 -15.66
C LYS A 63 9.23 21.28 -14.16
N HIS A 64 9.92 20.24 -13.68
CA HIS A 64 10.91 20.37 -12.60
C HIS A 64 11.64 19.03 -12.51
N ARG A 65 12.96 19.09 -12.74
CA ARG A 65 13.87 17.96 -12.54
C ARG A 65 13.94 17.71 -11.03
N ASP A 66 12.98 16.95 -10.52
CA ASP A 66 12.77 16.77 -9.08
C ASP A 66 13.68 15.68 -8.52
N VAL A 67 14.32 16.01 -7.40
CA VAL A 67 15.08 15.06 -6.56
C VAL A 67 14.16 13.88 -6.26
N LYS A 68 14.50 12.70 -6.78
CA LYS A 68 13.80 11.44 -6.48
C LYS A 68 13.95 11.16 -5.00
N THR A 69 13.02 11.68 -4.19
CA THR A 69 12.95 11.29 -2.78
C THR A 69 12.46 9.85 -2.75
N THR A 70 13.22 8.95 -2.14
CA THR A 70 12.82 7.56 -1.90
C THR A 70 12.34 7.42 -0.46
N ARG A 71 11.40 6.52 -0.22
CA ARG A 71 10.97 6.14 1.14
C ARG A 71 11.20 4.65 1.34
N VAL A 72 11.62 4.27 2.53
CA VAL A 72 11.81 2.86 2.90
C VAL A 72 10.60 2.40 3.71
N VAL A 73 10.06 1.24 3.37
CA VAL A 73 8.93 0.63 4.06
C VAL A 73 9.35 -0.71 4.64
N PRO A 74 9.43 -0.86 5.97
CA PRO A 74 9.56 -2.18 6.56
C PRO A 74 8.29 -2.97 6.33
N ILE A 75 8.44 -4.18 5.81
CA ILE A 75 7.35 -5.10 5.48
C ILE A 75 7.37 -6.32 6.40
N PRO A 76 6.20 -6.76 6.89
CA PRO A 76 6.13 -7.87 7.83
C PRO A 76 6.50 -9.20 7.16
N PRO A 77 6.89 -10.23 7.95
CA PRO A 77 7.29 -11.54 7.43
C PRO A 77 6.26 -12.18 6.48
N GLU A 78 4.97 -11.94 6.70
CA GLU A 78 3.87 -12.43 5.86
C GLU A 78 3.97 -11.87 4.43
N LEU A 79 4.25 -10.56 4.28
CA LEU A 79 4.41 -9.96 2.96
C LEU A 79 5.71 -10.43 2.31
N VAL A 80 6.78 -10.62 3.08
CA VAL A 80 8.04 -11.19 2.58
C VAL A 80 7.80 -12.57 1.98
N ALA A 81 7.10 -13.45 2.71
CA ALA A 81 6.77 -14.79 2.24
C ALA A 81 5.92 -14.76 0.95
N ILE A 82 4.89 -13.91 0.91
CA ILE A 82 4.02 -13.75 -0.27
C ILE A 82 4.82 -13.28 -1.49
N LEU A 83 5.75 -12.33 -1.33
CA LEU A 83 6.56 -11.83 -2.43
C LEU A 83 7.55 -12.86 -2.94
N ARG A 84 8.19 -13.61 -2.04
CA ARG A 84 9.08 -14.72 -2.39
C ARG A 84 8.34 -15.82 -3.16
N GLU A 85 7.19 -16.24 -2.66
CA GLU A 85 6.32 -17.22 -3.33
C GLU A 85 5.92 -16.72 -4.73
N HIS A 86 5.53 -15.45 -4.85
CA HIS A 86 5.18 -14.86 -6.15
C HIS A 86 6.36 -14.87 -7.12
N ILE A 87 7.56 -14.50 -6.66
CA ILE A 87 8.78 -14.51 -7.50
C ILE A 87 9.12 -15.93 -7.94
N GLU A 88 9.01 -16.92 -7.05
CA GLU A 88 9.26 -18.33 -7.38
C GLU A 88 8.26 -18.85 -8.42
N GLN A 89 6.97 -18.57 -8.24
CA GLN A 89 5.91 -19.07 -9.13
C GLN A 89 5.85 -18.37 -10.48
N HIS A 90 6.20 -17.08 -10.53
CA HIS A 90 5.96 -16.24 -11.70
C HIS A 90 7.22 -15.62 -12.30
N GLY A 91 8.37 -15.68 -11.62
CA GLY A 91 9.57 -14.94 -12.00
C GLY A 91 9.35 -13.43 -12.03
N VAL A 92 10.30 -12.71 -12.62
CA VAL A 92 10.28 -11.25 -12.79
C VAL A 92 10.15 -10.89 -14.28
N ALA A 93 9.66 -9.69 -14.59
CA ALA A 93 9.72 -9.15 -15.94
C ALA A 93 11.18 -8.91 -16.37
N GLU A 94 11.43 -8.76 -17.68
CA GLU A 94 12.75 -8.38 -18.19
C GLU A 94 13.26 -7.05 -17.60
N ASP A 95 12.34 -6.13 -17.32
CA ASP A 95 12.65 -4.86 -16.65
C ASP A 95 12.66 -4.96 -15.11
N GLY A 96 12.65 -6.16 -14.54
CA GLY A 96 12.74 -6.41 -13.10
C GLY A 96 11.43 -6.22 -12.32
N ARG A 97 10.33 -5.82 -12.96
CA ARG A 97 9.03 -5.68 -12.27
C ARG A 97 8.52 -7.03 -11.77
N LEU A 98 7.94 -7.02 -10.57
CA LEU A 98 7.32 -8.19 -9.97
C LEU A 98 5.98 -8.53 -10.62
N PHE A 99 5.18 -7.51 -10.95
CA PHE A 99 3.82 -7.70 -11.45
C PHE A 99 3.73 -7.37 -12.94
N ARG A 100 3.31 -8.36 -13.73
CA ARG A 100 3.12 -8.23 -15.17
C ARG A 100 1.95 -9.08 -15.64
N THR A 101 1.33 -8.69 -16.74
CA THR A 101 0.39 -9.54 -17.46
C THR A 101 1.13 -10.71 -18.10
N ARG A 102 0.39 -11.67 -18.65
CA ARG A 102 0.98 -12.79 -19.40
C ARG A 102 1.77 -12.35 -20.65
N THR A 103 1.52 -11.13 -21.15
CA THR A 103 2.28 -10.52 -22.25
C THR A 103 3.45 -9.65 -21.77
N GLY A 104 3.73 -9.60 -20.47
CA GLY A 104 4.81 -8.78 -19.90
C GLY A 104 4.46 -7.31 -19.65
N ALA A 105 3.22 -6.89 -19.95
CA ALA A 105 2.76 -5.51 -19.76
C ALA A 105 2.38 -5.21 -18.29
N VAL A 106 2.22 -3.93 -17.95
CA VAL A 106 1.66 -3.51 -16.65
C VAL A 106 0.18 -3.88 -16.58
N PHE A 107 -0.31 -4.27 -15.40
CA PHE A 107 -1.75 -4.36 -15.16
C PHE A 107 -2.41 -2.99 -15.32
N SER A 108 -3.45 -2.90 -16.14
CA SER A 108 -4.25 -1.69 -16.21
C SER A 108 -5.00 -1.48 -14.88
N GLY A 109 -5.36 -0.22 -14.60
CA GLY A 109 -6.22 0.09 -13.45
C GLY A 109 -7.55 -0.68 -13.48
N SER A 110 -8.11 -0.90 -14.68
CA SER A 110 -9.33 -1.70 -14.85
C SER A 110 -9.13 -3.18 -14.50
N THR A 111 -8.00 -3.79 -14.86
CA THR A 111 -7.69 -5.19 -14.47
C THR A 111 -7.55 -5.32 -12.96
N ILE A 112 -6.85 -4.38 -12.31
CA ILE A 112 -6.70 -4.37 -10.85
C ILE A 112 -8.08 -4.20 -10.18
N SER A 113 -8.88 -3.23 -10.61
CA SER A 113 -10.22 -2.99 -10.06
C SER A 113 -11.16 -4.18 -10.25
N LYS A 114 -11.12 -4.84 -11.43
CA LYS A 114 -11.93 -6.04 -11.70
C LYS A 114 -11.53 -7.19 -10.78
N GLY A 115 -10.23 -7.49 -10.70
CA GLY A 115 -9.73 -8.55 -9.82
C GLY A 115 -10.05 -8.29 -8.35
N TRP A 116 -10.04 -7.02 -7.92
CA TRP A 116 -10.45 -6.65 -6.56
C TRP A 116 -11.94 -6.87 -6.32
N LYS A 117 -12.81 -6.49 -7.26
CA LYS A 117 -14.26 -6.71 -7.15
C LYS A 117 -14.59 -8.20 -7.02
N GLU A 118 -13.92 -9.04 -7.80
CA GLU A 118 -14.06 -10.50 -7.72
C GLU A 118 -13.58 -11.03 -6.36
N ALA A 119 -12.42 -10.56 -5.87
CA ALA A 119 -11.92 -10.93 -4.54
C ALA A 119 -12.87 -10.53 -3.41
N ARG A 120 -13.49 -9.34 -3.48
CA ARG A 120 -14.51 -8.90 -2.51
C ARG A 120 -15.72 -9.81 -2.51
N ALA A 121 -16.25 -10.14 -3.69
CA ALA A 121 -17.42 -11.01 -3.83
C ALA A 121 -17.17 -12.42 -3.31
N PHE A 122 -15.91 -12.89 -3.37
CA PHE A 122 -15.50 -14.17 -2.82
C PHE A 122 -15.34 -14.15 -1.29
N ALA A 123 -14.76 -13.08 -0.74
CA ALA A 123 -14.33 -13.04 0.66
C ALA A 123 -15.35 -12.41 1.64
N LEU A 124 -16.32 -11.64 1.15
CA LEU A 124 -17.26 -10.87 1.96
C LEU A 124 -18.70 -11.36 1.80
N THR A 125 -19.54 -11.10 2.80
CA THR A 125 -20.99 -11.37 2.68
C THR A 125 -21.63 -10.42 1.65
N PRO A 126 -22.80 -10.76 1.08
CA PRO A 126 -23.50 -9.89 0.13
C PRO A 126 -23.72 -8.46 0.65
N ASP A 127 -24.12 -8.32 1.93
CA ASP A 127 -24.33 -7.01 2.56
C ASP A 127 -23.02 -6.21 2.69
N GLN A 128 -21.93 -6.88 3.05
CA GLN A 128 -20.61 -6.26 3.10
C GLN A 128 -20.11 -5.83 1.71
N VAL A 129 -20.37 -6.64 0.67
CA VAL A 129 -20.05 -6.29 -0.72
C VAL A 129 -20.81 -5.05 -1.17
N ALA A 130 -22.09 -4.94 -0.81
CA ALA A 130 -22.96 -3.80 -1.10
C ALA A 130 -22.57 -2.54 -0.31
N SER A 131 -21.92 -2.71 0.86
CA SER A 131 -21.43 -1.60 1.67
C SER A 131 -20.16 -0.94 1.11
N PRO A 132 -19.78 0.26 1.64
CA PRO A 132 -18.49 0.89 1.33
C PRO A 132 -17.24 0.13 1.79
N LEU A 133 -17.40 -1.00 2.53
CA LEU A 133 -16.28 -1.75 3.09
C LEU A 133 -15.31 -2.22 2.02
N ALA A 134 -14.09 -1.67 2.06
CA ALA A 134 -13.02 -1.99 1.13
C ALA A 134 -13.44 -1.90 -0.34
N ALA A 135 -14.30 -0.94 -0.68
CA ALA A 135 -14.92 -0.79 -2.00
C ALA A 135 -13.88 -0.70 -3.14
N ARG A 136 -12.70 -0.13 -2.87
CA ARG A 136 -11.62 0.08 -3.83
C ARG A 136 -10.33 -0.59 -3.37
N PRO A 137 -9.45 -1.02 -4.30
CA PRO A 137 -8.09 -1.42 -3.98
C PRO A 137 -7.35 -0.40 -3.10
N TYR A 138 -7.54 0.90 -3.35
CA TYR A 138 -6.90 1.96 -2.56
C TYR A 138 -7.28 1.92 -1.07
N ASP A 139 -8.42 1.34 -0.73
CA ASP A 139 -8.86 1.20 0.66
C ASP A 139 -7.98 0.19 1.44
N LEU A 140 -7.24 -0.70 0.76
CA LEU A 140 -6.23 -1.56 1.40
C LEU A 140 -5.11 -0.73 2.04
N ARG A 141 -4.69 0.34 1.37
CA ARG A 141 -3.71 1.27 1.92
C ARG A 141 -4.29 2.03 3.11
N HIS A 142 -5.57 2.40 3.06
CA HIS A 142 -6.23 2.98 4.23
C HIS A 142 -6.23 2.00 5.41
N ALA A 143 -6.60 0.74 5.16
CA ALA A 143 -6.58 -0.30 6.18
C ALA A 143 -5.17 -0.54 6.76
N ALA A 144 -4.12 -0.51 5.95
CA ALA A 144 -2.73 -0.62 6.38
C ALA A 144 -2.36 0.45 7.43
N VAL A 145 -2.60 1.72 7.09
CA VAL A 145 -2.24 2.84 7.96
C VAL A 145 -3.11 2.85 9.22
N SER A 146 -4.40 2.56 9.10
CA SER A 146 -5.29 2.40 10.26
C SER A 146 -4.82 1.28 11.19
N LEU A 147 -4.37 0.14 10.65
CA LEU A 147 -3.84 -0.97 11.43
C LEU A 147 -2.57 -0.54 12.20
N TRP A 148 -1.61 0.12 11.53
CA TRP A 148 -0.37 0.56 12.18
C TRP A 148 -0.64 1.52 13.34
N LEU A 149 -1.51 2.51 13.12
CA LEU A 149 -1.89 3.46 14.18
C LEU A 149 -2.61 2.75 15.32
N ASN A 150 -3.51 1.83 15.00
CA ASN A 150 -4.22 1.05 16.02
C ASN A 150 -3.31 0.15 16.83
N ALA A 151 -2.28 -0.41 16.19
CA ALA A 151 -1.22 -1.18 16.84
C ALA A 151 -0.24 -0.31 17.64
N GLY A 152 -0.34 1.02 17.58
CA GLY A 152 0.50 1.95 18.33
C GLY A 152 1.74 2.46 17.65
N VAL A 153 1.90 2.24 16.34
CA VAL A 153 2.99 2.85 15.60
C VAL A 153 2.86 4.37 15.70
N HIS A 154 3.95 5.04 16.09
CA HIS A 154 3.97 6.48 16.20
C HIS A 154 3.59 7.16 14.88
N ALA A 155 2.76 8.20 14.94
CA ALA A 155 2.24 8.88 13.76
C ALA A 155 3.33 9.35 12.76
N PRO A 156 4.48 9.89 13.18
CA PRO A 156 5.58 10.22 12.26
C PRO A 156 6.11 9.02 11.48
N GLU A 157 6.31 7.89 12.15
CA GLU A 157 6.78 6.63 11.54
C GLU A 157 5.74 6.11 10.55
N ALA A 158 4.45 6.08 10.93
CA ALA A 158 3.38 5.65 10.05
C ALA A 158 3.24 6.57 8.81
N ALA A 159 3.42 7.88 8.99
CA ALA A 159 3.38 8.86 7.90
C ALA A 159 4.54 8.69 6.92
N GLU A 160 5.76 8.46 7.43
CA GLU A 160 6.94 8.18 6.60
C GLU A 160 6.76 6.87 5.80
N ARG A 161 6.32 5.80 6.47
CA ARG A 161 5.98 4.52 5.83
C ARG A 161 4.85 4.62 4.83
N ALA A 162 3.93 5.57 4.99
CA ALA A 162 2.90 5.83 4.01
C ALA A 162 3.39 6.77 2.90
N GLY A 163 4.39 7.62 3.13
CA GLY A 163 4.87 8.61 2.18
C GLY A 163 3.99 9.86 2.09
N HIS A 164 3.42 10.30 3.21
CA HIS A 164 2.73 11.59 3.33
C HIS A 164 3.17 12.35 4.59
N GLY A 165 2.81 13.63 4.69
CA GLY A 165 3.04 14.41 5.90
C GLY A 165 2.20 13.92 7.09
N VAL A 166 2.65 14.24 8.30
CA VAL A 166 1.94 13.91 9.55
C VAL A 166 0.61 14.66 9.65
N ASP A 167 0.54 15.88 9.13
CA ASP A 167 -0.68 16.68 9.02
C ASP A 167 -1.78 15.97 8.21
N VAL A 168 -1.40 15.33 7.09
CA VAL A 168 -2.32 14.51 6.29
C VAL A 168 -2.78 13.29 7.08
N LEU A 169 -1.87 12.66 7.83
CA LEU A 169 -2.20 11.50 8.67
C LEU A 169 -3.26 11.89 9.71
N LEU A 170 -3.03 12.96 10.47
CA LEU A 170 -3.95 13.41 11.51
C LEU A 170 -5.30 13.82 10.92
N LYS A 171 -5.32 14.50 9.78
CA LYS A 171 -6.56 14.89 9.11
C LYS A 171 -7.41 13.68 8.66
N VAL A 172 -6.77 12.63 8.16
CA VAL A 172 -7.45 11.46 7.58
C VAL A 172 -7.78 10.40 8.63
N TYR A 173 -6.90 10.20 9.61
CA TYR A 173 -6.95 9.08 10.55
C TYR A 173 -7.21 9.47 12.00
N ALA A 174 -7.51 10.75 12.31
CA ALA A 174 -7.87 11.16 13.67
C ALA A 174 -8.97 10.29 14.29
N LYS A 175 -9.96 9.86 13.49
CA LYS A 175 -11.04 8.97 13.96
C LYS A 175 -10.59 7.54 14.25
N CYS A 176 -9.49 7.08 13.65
CA CYS A 176 -8.90 5.78 13.99
C CYS A 176 -8.16 5.82 15.33
N ILE A 177 -7.79 7.00 15.82
CA ILE A 177 -7.12 7.19 17.11
C ILE A 177 -8.17 7.29 18.25
N ASP A 178 -9.47 7.32 17.92
CA ASP A 178 -10.55 7.32 18.90
C ASP A 178 -10.70 5.93 19.54
N GLY A 179 -10.87 5.89 20.87
CA GLY A 179 -10.85 4.62 21.65
C GLY A 179 -9.45 4.09 22.04
N GLN A 180 -8.39 4.87 21.84
CA GLN A 180 -7.01 4.52 22.25
C GLN A 180 -6.71 4.83 23.72
N ARG A 181 -7.66 5.37 24.50
CA ARG A 181 -7.37 5.87 25.86
C ARG A 181 -6.88 4.75 26.77
N GLU A 182 -7.56 3.62 26.77
CA GLU A 182 -7.23 2.46 27.62
C GLU A 182 -5.91 1.82 27.18
N VAL A 183 -5.68 1.72 25.87
CA VAL A 183 -4.41 1.23 25.30
C VAL A 183 -3.24 2.16 25.65
N ALA A 184 -3.45 3.47 25.55
CA ALA A 184 -2.45 4.47 25.91
C ALA A 184 -2.15 4.43 27.42
N ASN A 185 -3.18 4.35 28.26
CA ASN A 185 -3.01 4.20 29.71
C ASN A 185 -2.24 2.92 30.06
N GLY A 186 -2.54 1.79 29.40
CA GLY A 186 -1.81 0.53 29.59
C GLY A 186 -0.32 0.66 29.28
N ARG A 187 0.04 1.33 28.16
CA ARG A 187 1.44 1.61 27.79
C ARG A 187 2.14 2.53 28.80
N ILE A 188 1.44 3.54 29.31
CA ILE A 188 2.00 4.44 30.33
C ILE A 188 2.27 3.65 31.62
N LEU A 189 1.33 2.80 32.04
CA LEU A 189 1.51 1.96 33.24
C LEU A 189 2.68 0.97 33.08
N GLU A 190 2.82 0.34 31.91
CA GLU A 190 3.94 -0.55 31.60
C GLU A 190 5.28 0.19 31.63
N ALA A 191 5.34 1.43 31.10
CA ALA A 191 6.56 2.22 31.11
C ALA A 191 6.92 2.74 32.51
N LEU A 192 5.95 3.01 33.38
CA LEU A 192 6.17 3.46 34.75
C LEU A 192 6.47 2.32 35.74
N SER A 193 6.25 1.06 35.33
CA SER A 193 6.54 -0.12 36.15
C SER A 193 7.91 -0.75 35.89
N GLN A 194 8.71 -0.15 35.00
CA GLN A 194 10.14 -0.46 34.76
C GLN A 194 11.05 0.50 35.54
#